data_AF-A0A2N3GZX1-F1
#
_entry.id   AF-A0A2N3GZX1-F1
#
_cell.length_a   1.000
_cell.length_b   1.000
_cell.length_c   1.000
_cell.angle_alpha   90.00
_cell.angle_beta   90.00
_cell.angle_gamma   90.00
#
_symmetry.space_group_name_H-M   'P 1'
#
loop_
_entity.id
_entity.type
_entity.pdbx_description
1 polymer ?
#
loop_
_entity_poly.entity_id
_entity_poly.type
_entity_poly.pdbx_seq_one_letter_code
_entity_poly.pdbx_strand_id
1 'polypeptide(L)'
;MTTTITRQIVHIDEALCTGCGLCVSPCAEGAIVIENGKAKVVREELCDGAGFCLGVCPTGALTIKTRETVPFDHEAAEEIVAEKLKTYIPQACYVCGTDEDHAPLLPVRTQGNSTWVCTRCLPSLIHG
;
A
#
# COMPACT_ATOMS: atom_id res chain seq x y z
N MET A 1 23.01 -14.12 -15.12
CA MET A 1 22.00 -14.39 -16.17
C MET A 1 20.66 -14.41 -15.47
N THR A 2 19.77 -13.49 -15.80
CA THR A 2 18.44 -13.43 -15.16
C THR A 2 17.60 -14.57 -15.73
N THR A 3 17.24 -15.54 -14.90
CA THR A 3 16.37 -16.66 -15.31
C THR A 3 14.98 -16.12 -15.63
N THR A 4 14.47 -16.41 -16.83
CA THR A 4 13.14 -15.99 -17.29
C THR A 4 12.16 -17.16 -17.28
N ILE A 5 10.88 -16.87 -17.03
CA ILE A 5 9.77 -17.83 -17.08
C ILE A 5 8.55 -17.22 -17.79
N THR A 6 7.68 -18.06 -18.33
CA THR A 6 6.40 -17.61 -18.91
C THR A 6 5.35 -17.51 -17.81
N ARG A 7 4.83 -16.31 -17.54
CA ARG A 7 3.76 -16.08 -16.56
C ARG A 7 2.84 -14.93 -16.95
N GLN A 8 1.76 -14.77 -16.20
CA GLN A 8 0.85 -13.64 -16.33
C GLN A 8 1.42 -12.42 -15.61
N ILE A 9 1.33 -11.25 -16.27
CA ILE A 9 1.76 -9.97 -15.72
C ILE A 9 0.81 -8.86 -16.19
N VAL A 10 0.65 -7.84 -15.36
CA VAL A 10 -0.12 -6.65 -15.71
C VAL A 10 0.57 -5.88 -16.84
N HIS A 11 -0.20 -5.52 -17.85
CA HIS A 11 0.20 -4.65 -18.94
C HIS A 11 -0.61 -3.36 -18.90
N ILE A 12 0.08 -2.23 -19.07
CA ILE A 12 -0.52 -0.89 -19.02
C ILE A 12 -0.41 -0.26 -20.41
N ASP A 13 -1.55 0.10 -20.99
CA ASP A 13 -1.62 0.90 -22.21
C ASP A 13 -1.47 2.40 -21.85
N GLU A 14 -0.32 2.97 -22.21
CA GLU A 14 -0.01 4.37 -21.91
C GLU A 14 -0.87 5.37 -22.70
N ALA A 15 -1.43 4.97 -23.84
CA ALA A 15 -2.32 5.83 -24.63
C ALA A 15 -3.67 6.02 -23.91
N LEU A 16 -4.15 4.97 -23.23
CA LEU A 16 -5.40 5.01 -22.46
C LEU A 16 -5.21 5.49 -21.01
N CYS A 17 -4.00 5.37 -20.47
CA CYS A 17 -3.72 5.77 -19.09
C CYS A 17 -3.78 7.30 -18.93
N THR A 18 -4.54 7.80 -17.96
CA THR A 18 -4.63 9.25 -17.66
C THR A 18 -3.77 9.69 -16.49
N GLY A 19 -3.07 8.77 -15.83
CA GLY A 19 -2.26 9.07 -14.65
C GLY A 19 -3.04 9.26 -13.35
N CYS A 20 -4.32 8.88 -13.30
CA CYS A 20 -5.19 9.13 -12.15
C CYS A 20 -4.76 8.46 -10.82
N GLY A 21 -3.88 7.46 -10.85
CA GLY A 21 -3.33 6.83 -9.64
C GLY A 21 -4.21 5.78 -8.96
N LEU A 22 -5.45 5.56 -9.41
CA LEU A 22 -6.39 4.63 -8.77
C LEU A 22 -5.88 3.18 -8.70
N CYS A 23 -5.03 2.78 -9.65
CA CYS A 23 -4.42 1.45 -9.70
C CYS A 23 -3.29 1.22 -8.68
N VAL A 24 -2.77 2.27 -8.02
CA VAL A 24 -1.65 2.17 -7.08
C VAL A 24 -2.07 1.50 -5.78
N SER A 25 -3.17 1.94 -5.18
CA SER A 25 -3.61 1.43 -3.87
C SER A 25 -4.04 -0.04 -3.88
N PRO A 26 -4.73 -0.57 -4.90
CA PRO A 26 -5.08 -2.00 -4.96
C PRO A 26 -3.90 -2.95 -5.22
N CYS A 27 -2.70 -2.42 -5.51
CA CYS A 27 -1.52 -3.25 -5.73
C CYS A 27 -0.87 -3.59 -4.38
N ALA A 28 -1.21 -4.76 -3.84
CA ALA A 28 -0.70 -5.24 -2.55
C ALA A 28 0.84 -5.29 -2.52
N GLU A 29 1.45 -5.75 -3.62
CA GLU A 29 2.91 -5.86 -3.76
C GLU A 29 3.62 -4.53 -4.03
N GLY A 30 2.86 -3.44 -4.18
CA GLY A 30 3.42 -2.12 -4.43
C GLY A 30 4.12 -1.94 -5.78
N ALA A 31 3.94 -2.86 -6.74
CA ALA A 31 4.58 -2.89 -8.05
C ALA A 31 4.16 -1.76 -9.01
N ILE A 32 3.01 -1.12 -8.78
CA ILE A 32 2.50 -0.04 -9.63
C ILE A 32 2.75 1.32 -8.98
N VAL A 33 3.35 2.23 -9.73
CA VAL A 33 3.52 3.64 -9.34
C VAL A 33 3.02 4.56 -10.45
N ILE A 34 2.90 5.86 -10.13
CA ILE A 34 2.76 6.90 -11.15
C ILE A 34 4.12 7.55 -11.40
N GLU A 35 4.61 7.42 -12.62
CA GLU A 35 5.84 8.05 -13.10
C GLU A 35 5.55 8.83 -14.37
N ASN A 36 6.04 10.07 -14.44
CA ASN A 36 5.81 10.97 -15.59
C ASN A 36 4.33 11.09 -15.99
N GLY A 37 3.43 11.10 -15.00
CA GLY A 37 1.99 11.21 -15.22
C GLY A 37 1.32 9.96 -15.79
N LYS A 38 1.98 8.78 -15.76
CA LYS A 38 1.42 7.51 -16.23
C LYS A 38 1.67 6.40 -15.21
N ALA A 39 0.78 5.42 -15.17
CA ALA A 39 0.99 4.23 -14.37
C ALA A 39 2.09 3.35 -15.00
N LYS A 40 2.99 2.81 -14.17
CA LYS A 40 4.07 1.93 -14.58
C LYS A 40 4.20 0.75 -13.62
N VAL A 41 4.50 -0.43 -14.15
CA VAL A 41 5.05 -1.53 -13.36
C VAL A 41 6.54 -1.28 -13.23
N VAL A 42 7.01 -0.90 -12.04
CA VAL A 42 8.39 -0.41 -11.84
C VAL A 42 9.43 -1.51 -11.98
N ARG A 43 9.06 -2.72 -11.56
CA ARG A 43 9.88 -3.92 -11.55
C ARG A 43 8.96 -5.11 -11.82
N GLU A 44 9.32 -5.92 -12.78
CA GLU A 44 8.47 -7.03 -13.24
C GLU A 44 8.35 -8.10 -12.16
N GLU A 45 9.43 -8.35 -11.42
CA GLU A 45 9.49 -9.30 -10.30
C GLU A 45 8.59 -8.93 -9.11
N LEU A 46 8.13 -7.67 -9.02
CA LEU A 46 7.18 -7.23 -7.98
C LEU A 46 5.72 -7.46 -8.38
N CYS A 47 5.41 -7.55 -9.68
CA CYS A 47 4.04 -7.76 -10.12
C CYS A 47 3.73 -9.25 -10.10
N ASP A 48 2.87 -9.69 -9.19
CA ASP A 48 2.43 -11.09 -9.07
C ASP A 48 1.47 -11.55 -10.20
N GLY A 49 0.83 -10.59 -10.89
CA GLY A 49 -0.15 -10.85 -11.94
C GLY A 49 -1.58 -11.06 -11.44
N ALA A 50 -1.90 -10.75 -10.17
CA ALA A 50 -3.23 -10.98 -9.59
C ALA A 50 -4.34 -10.13 -10.23
N GLY A 51 -4.01 -8.93 -10.69
CA GLY A 51 -4.91 -8.12 -11.51
C GLY A 51 -5.99 -7.30 -10.77
N PHE A 52 -5.89 -7.11 -9.46
CA PHE A 52 -6.81 -6.25 -8.69
C PHE A 52 -6.89 -4.80 -9.21
N CYS A 53 -5.82 -4.32 -9.85
CA CYS A 53 -5.74 -2.99 -10.44
C CYS A 53 -6.58 -2.81 -11.73
N LEU A 54 -7.03 -3.89 -12.38
CA LEU A 54 -7.79 -3.82 -13.63
C LEU A 54 -9.17 -3.18 -13.42
N GLY A 55 -9.89 -3.65 -12.40
CA GLY A 55 -11.27 -3.22 -12.15
C GLY A 55 -11.42 -1.77 -11.70
N VAL A 56 -10.35 -1.16 -11.17
CA VAL A 56 -10.37 0.24 -10.72
C VAL A 56 -10.00 1.24 -11.82
N CYS A 57 -9.54 0.76 -12.99
CA CYS A 57 -9.12 1.65 -14.06
C CYS A 57 -10.33 2.20 -14.82
N PRO A 58 -10.62 3.51 -14.75
CA PRO A 58 -11.81 4.07 -15.38
C PRO A 58 -11.73 4.07 -16.92
N THR A 59 -10.53 3.97 -17.48
CA THR A 59 -10.30 3.97 -18.94
C THR A 59 -10.00 2.59 -19.52
N GLY A 60 -9.98 1.54 -18.68
CA GLY A 60 -9.63 0.19 -19.12
C GLY A 60 -8.19 0.03 -19.62
N ALA A 61 -7.27 0.90 -19.20
CA ALA A 61 -5.87 0.90 -19.64
C ALA A 61 -5.05 -0.32 -19.16
N LEU A 62 -5.53 -1.06 -18.16
CA LEU A 62 -4.81 -2.20 -17.59
C LEU A 62 -5.39 -3.52 -18.09
N THR A 63 -4.52 -4.45 -18.47
CA THR A 63 -4.88 -5.81 -18.91
C THR A 63 -3.89 -6.83 -18.34
N ILE A 64 -4.21 -8.13 -18.39
CA ILE A 64 -3.24 -9.20 -18.09
C ILE A 64 -2.71 -9.76 -19.42
N LYS A 65 -1.39 -9.90 -19.52
CA LYS A 65 -0.73 -10.59 -20.65
C LYS A 65 0.14 -11.72 -20.14
N THR A 66 0.13 -12.84 -20.86
CA THR A 66 1.09 -13.94 -20.65
C THR A 66 2.32 -13.68 -21.52
N ARG A 67 3.49 -13.55 -20.90
CA ARG A 67 4.77 -13.38 -21.61
C ARG A 67 5.93 -13.94 -20.82
N GLU A 68 7.07 -14.06 -21.48
CA GLU A 68 8.33 -14.38 -20.82
C GLU A 68 8.87 -13.16 -20.05
N THR A 69 9.18 -13.36 -18.77
CA THR A 69 9.59 -12.31 -17.83
C THR A 69 10.32 -12.94 -16.64
N VAL A 70 10.92 -12.12 -15.79
CA VAL A 70 11.50 -12.58 -14.51
C VAL A 70 10.41 -13.20 -13.61
N PRO A 71 10.74 -14.24 -12.81
CA PRO A 71 9.86 -14.76 -11.77
C PRO A 71 9.38 -13.68 -10.81
N PHE A 72 8.22 -13.91 -10.20
CA PHE A 72 7.80 -13.09 -9.07
C PHE A 72 8.73 -13.36 -7.87
N ASP A 73 9.15 -12.29 -7.20
CA ASP A 73 10.05 -12.32 -6.06
C ASP A 73 9.30 -11.82 -4.82
N HIS A 74 8.92 -12.77 -3.96
CA HIS A 74 8.15 -12.49 -2.74
C HIS A 74 8.94 -11.65 -1.74
N GLU A 75 10.24 -11.93 -1.60
CA GLU A 75 11.11 -11.21 -0.66
C GLU A 75 11.26 -9.75 -1.10
N ALA A 76 11.50 -9.52 -2.39
CA ALA A 76 11.56 -8.17 -2.94
C ALA A 76 10.23 -7.39 -2.81
N ALA A 77 9.08 -8.07 -2.94
CA ALA A 77 7.78 -7.46 -2.74
C ALA A 77 7.54 -7.07 -1.27
N GLU A 78 7.86 -7.96 -0.33
CA GLU A 78 7.77 -7.69 1.11
C GLU A 78 8.65 -6.51 1.53
N GLU A 79 9.87 -6.39 0.99
CA GLU A 79 10.76 -5.25 1.26
C GLU A 79 10.14 -3.92 0.82
N ILE A 80 9.54 -3.87 -0.37
CA ILE A 80 8.88 -2.66 -0.90
C ILE A 80 7.68 -2.28 -0.04
N VAL A 81 6.88 -3.26 0.38
CA VAL A 81 5.74 -3.04 1.27
C VAL A 81 6.21 -2.55 2.64
N ALA A 82 7.25 -3.16 3.21
CA ALA A 82 7.84 -2.75 4.48
C ALA A 82 8.41 -1.32 4.42
N GLU A 83 9.05 -0.94 3.32
CA GLU A 83 9.52 0.44 3.11
C GLU A 83 8.35 1.43 3.07
N LYS A 84 7.27 1.10 2.35
CA LYS A 84 6.05 1.95 2.32
C LYS A 84 5.41 2.06 3.71
N LEU A 85 5.38 0.99 4.50
CA LEU A 85 4.85 0.99 5.87
C LEU A 85 5.64 1.88 6.84
N LYS A 86 6.94 2.13 6.59
CA LYS A 86 7.71 3.13 7.38
C LYS A 86 7.17 4.56 7.24
N THR A 87 6.28 4.80 6.28
CA THR A 87 5.56 6.07 6.09
C THR A 87 4.27 6.15 6.91
N TYR A 88 3.97 5.16 7.74
CA TYR A 88 2.89 5.25 8.72
C TYR A 88 3.32 6.14 9.90
N ILE A 89 2.45 7.06 10.31
CA ILE A 89 2.69 7.91 11.49
C ILE A 89 2.31 7.05 12.71
N PRO A 90 3.25 6.61 13.55
CA PRO A 90 2.93 5.83 14.74
C PRO A 90 2.07 6.67 15.68
N GLN A 91 0.96 6.11 16.14
CA GLN A 91 0.14 6.77 17.15
C GLN A 91 0.67 6.40 18.54
N ALA A 92 0.63 7.38 19.45
CA ALA A 92 1.03 7.19 20.83
C ALA A 92 -0.03 7.79 21.76
N CYS A 93 -0.20 7.14 22.91
CA CYS A 93 -1.06 7.63 23.96
C CYS A 93 -0.58 8.99 24.45
N TYR A 94 -1.43 10.01 24.34
CA TYR A 94 -1.16 11.36 24.80
C TYR A 94 -0.83 11.44 26.31
N VAL A 95 -1.32 10.48 27.11
CA VAL A 95 -1.16 10.48 28.58
C VAL A 95 0.13 9.79 29.03
N CYS A 96 0.43 8.59 28.53
CA CYS A 96 1.56 7.79 29.02
C CYS A 96 2.63 7.47 27.97
N GLY A 97 2.45 7.90 26.73
CA GLY A 97 3.42 7.69 25.64
C GLY A 97 3.50 6.26 25.10
N THR A 98 2.75 5.28 25.63
CA THR A 98 2.68 3.94 25.04
C THR A 98 2.16 4.04 23.61
N ASP A 99 2.78 3.32 22.68
CA ASP A 99 2.37 3.24 21.29
C ASP A 99 1.33 2.13 21.06
N GLU A 100 0.88 2.03 19.82
CA GLU A 100 -0.05 1.03 19.31
C GLU A 100 0.49 -0.40 19.24
N ASP A 101 1.82 -0.60 19.25
CA ASP A 101 2.44 -1.93 19.31
C ASP A 101 2.30 -2.53 20.71
N HIS A 102 2.24 -1.69 21.74
CA HIS A 102 2.21 -2.10 23.14
C HIS A 102 0.80 -2.04 23.78
N ALA A 103 -0.12 -1.24 23.24
CA ALA A 103 -1.50 -1.17 23.74
C ALA A 103 -2.50 -0.69 22.67
N PRO A 104 -3.76 -1.15 22.68
CA PRO A 104 -4.80 -0.58 21.82
C PRO A 104 -5.00 0.91 22.13
N LEU A 105 -4.95 1.73 21.08
CA LEU A 105 -5.20 3.16 21.15
C LEU A 105 -6.59 3.49 20.61
N LEU A 106 -7.33 4.32 21.35
CA LEU A 106 -8.64 4.80 20.96
C LEU A 106 -8.54 6.29 20.61
N PRO A 107 -9.17 6.75 19.51
CA PRO A 107 -9.26 8.16 19.21
C PRO A 107 -10.25 8.80 20.18
N VAL A 108 -9.81 9.83 20.90
CA VAL A 108 -10.61 10.57 21.88
C VAL A 108 -10.63 12.04 21.49
N ARG A 109 -11.81 12.66 21.61
CA ARG A 109 -11.96 14.10 21.41
C ARG A 109 -12.45 14.76 22.69
N THR A 110 -11.62 15.62 23.28
CA THR A 110 -11.91 16.28 24.56
C THR A 110 -11.53 17.76 24.46
N GLN A 111 -12.43 18.66 24.86
CA GLN A 111 -12.21 20.12 24.84
C GLN A 111 -11.71 20.63 23.47
N GLY A 112 -12.19 20.03 22.37
CA GLY A 112 -11.81 20.41 21.02
C GLY A 112 -10.54 19.75 20.48
N ASN A 113 -9.73 19.11 21.32
CA ASN A 113 -8.51 18.40 20.92
C ASN A 113 -8.83 16.96 20.50
N SER A 114 -8.23 16.50 19.39
CA SER A 114 -8.26 15.09 18.97
C SER A 114 -6.94 14.42 19.35
N THR A 115 -6.99 13.45 20.24
CA THR A 115 -5.80 12.77 20.79
C THR A 115 -6.01 11.25 20.82
N TRP A 116 -4.93 10.49 20.71
CA TRP A 116 -4.96 9.05 20.95
C TRP A 116 -4.72 8.74 22.42
N VAL A 117 -5.46 7.80 22.98
CA VAL A 117 -5.34 7.40 24.38
C VAL A 117 -5.44 5.88 24.47
N CYS A 118 -4.51 5.25 25.19
CA CYS A 118 -4.54 3.81 25.37
C CYS A 118 -5.67 3.38 26.30
N THR A 119 -6.12 2.13 26.13
CA THR A 119 -7.19 1.52 26.96
C THR A 119 -6.92 1.60 28.47
N ARG A 120 -5.66 1.66 28.89
CA ARG A 120 -5.26 1.84 30.29
C ARG A 120 -5.46 3.27 30.81
N CYS A 121 -5.20 4.28 29.99
CA CYS A 121 -5.31 5.70 30.39
C CYS A 121 -6.70 6.29 30.13
N LEU A 122 -7.50 5.66 29.26
CA LEU A 122 -8.85 6.10 28.93
C LEU A 122 -9.76 6.27 30.16
N PRO A 123 -9.78 5.36 31.15
CA PRO A 123 -10.65 5.52 32.33
C PRO A 123 -10.45 6.84 33.08
N SER A 124 -9.21 7.33 33.21
CA SER A 124 -8.91 8.60 33.88
C SER A 124 -9.46 9.83 33.13
N LEU A 125 -9.75 9.70 31.83
CA LEU A 125 -10.38 10.77 31.07
C LEU A 125 -11.91 10.76 31.16
N ILE A 126 -12.50 9.64 31.58
CA ILE A 126 -13.96 9.46 31.67
C ILE A 126 -14.43 9.72 33.11
N HIS A 127 -13.68 9.24 34.10
CA HIS A 127 -14.10 9.24 35.50
C HIS A 127 -13.43 10.31 36.37
N GLY A 128 -12.43 11.02 35.84
CA GLY A 128 -11.55 11.90 36.61
C GLY A 128 -10.47 11.12 37.37
#